data_AF-A0A6N7S3V2-F1
#
_entry.id   AF-A0A6N7S3V2-F1
#
_cell.length_a   1.000
_cell.length_b   1.000
_cell.length_c   1.000
_cell.angle_alpha   90.00
_cell.angle_beta   90.00
_cell.angle_gamma   90.00
#
_symmetry.space_group_name_H-M   'P 1'
#
loop_
_entity.id
_entity.type
_entity.pdbx_description
1 polymer ?
#
loop_
_entity_poly.entity_id
_entity_poly.type
_entity_poly.pdbx_seq_one_letter_code
_entity_poly.pdbx_strand_id
1 'polypeptide(L)'
;MTEKEYLDALNKALKWLPKSEKDLCFDYAREMIEDRIENGLSESEAVAQLETPQQLAKAFLEDRGSLKFKFSLPLNNVSTLILLILGFPLWGTLLLAGLMILLAGFLIAGCVPFICVVMTVSLLFVALVSISASPLVMASVSLGVGILQCGIGVIAFGGLLLTALGASVTIPLFKTLVINTTQFLRSLFFQEVKKW
;
A
#
# COMPACT_ATOMS: atom_id res chain seq x y z
N MET A 1 -40.19 -16.06 20.73
CA MET A 1 -39.25 -16.53 19.68
C MET A 1 -39.31 -18.04 19.70
N THR A 2 -39.31 -18.68 18.54
CA THR A 2 -39.18 -20.14 18.45
C THR A 2 -37.71 -20.54 18.63
N GLU A 3 -37.46 -21.81 18.99
CA GLU A 3 -36.10 -22.36 19.12
C GLU A 3 -35.24 -22.11 17.87
N LYS A 4 -35.85 -22.30 16.69
CA LYS A 4 -35.19 -22.09 15.39
C LYS A 4 -34.78 -20.63 15.17
N GLU A 5 -35.61 -19.68 15.59
CA GLU A 5 -35.29 -18.24 15.50
C GLU A 5 -34.18 -17.84 16.46
N TYR A 6 -34.09 -18.48 17.62
CA TYR A 6 -33.03 -18.24 18.59
C TYR A 6 -31.67 -18.75 18.09
N LEU A 7 -31.63 -19.96 17.53
CA LEU A 7 -30.42 -20.54 16.96
C LEU A 7 -29.93 -19.78 15.71
N ASP A 8 -30.84 -19.27 14.87
CA ASP A 8 -30.45 -18.44 13.72
C ASP A 8 -29.85 -17.09 14.17
N ALA A 9 -30.43 -16.46 15.20
CA ALA A 9 -29.89 -15.25 15.79
C ALA A 9 -28.50 -15.48 16.43
N LEU A 10 -28.29 -16.64 17.07
CA LEU A 10 -27.01 -17.05 17.65
C LEU A 10 -25.97 -17.32 16.56
N ASN A 11 -26.35 -17.97 15.45
CA ASN A 11 -25.49 -18.17 14.28
C ASN A 11 -25.01 -16.83 13.69
N LYS A 12 -25.91 -15.85 13.64
CA LYS A 12 -25.59 -14.49 13.15
C LYS A 12 -24.63 -13.76 14.10
N ALA A 13 -24.78 -13.95 15.42
CA ALA A 13 -23.86 -13.41 16.41
C ALA A 13 -22.47 -14.08 16.36
N LEU A 14 -22.40 -15.37 16.04
CA LEU A 14 -21.17 -16.17 15.99
C LEU A 14 -20.56 -16.28 14.58
N LYS A 15 -20.97 -15.43 13.62
CA LYS A 15 -20.53 -15.49 12.22
C LYS A 15 -19.00 -15.54 12.06
N TRP A 16 -18.28 -14.93 12.99
CA TRP A 16 -16.82 -14.77 12.97
C TRP A 16 -16.05 -15.95 13.60
N LEU A 17 -16.73 -16.93 14.20
CA LEU A 17 -16.09 -18.07 14.85
C LEU A 17 -15.86 -19.27 13.89
N PRO A 18 -14.84 -20.11 14.15
CA PRO A 18 -14.65 -21.39 13.48
C PRO A 18 -15.86 -22.31 13.65
N LYS A 19 -16.10 -23.23 12.69
CA LYS A 19 -17.25 -24.15 12.74
C LYS A 19 -17.28 -24.99 14.04
N SER A 20 -16.13 -25.51 14.45
CA SER A 20 -15.99 -26.34 15.66
C SER A 20 -16.44 -25.64 16.94
N GLU A 21 -16.26 -24.33 17.05
CA GLU A 21 -16.65 -23.57 18.24
C GLU A 21 -18.12 -23.12 18.19
N LYS A 22 -18.65 -22.90 16.98
CA LYS A 22 -20.08 -22.66 16.78
C LYS A 22 -20.91 -23.85 17.19
N ASP A 23 -20.52 -25.06 16.78
CA ASP A 23 -21.23 -26.29 17.13
C ASP A 23 -21.30 -26.49 18.64
N LEU A 24 -20.19 -26.21 19.35
CA LEU A 24 -20.13 -26.28 20.81
C LEU A 24 -21.05 -25.26 21.50
N CYS A 25 -21.16 -24.04 20.96
CA CYS A 25 -22.07 -23.01 21.48
C CYS A 25 -23.54 -23.36 21.19
N PHE A 26 -23.83 -23.97 20.05
CA PHE A 26 -25.17 -24.47 19.72
C PHE A 26 -25.60 -25.63 20.61
N ASP A 27 -24.70 -26.56 20.90
CA ASP A 27 -25.00 -27.68 21.80
C ASP A 27 -25.27 -27.18 23.22
N TYR A 28 -24.48 -26.22 23.72
CA TYR A 28 -24.73 -25.60 25.02
C TYR A 28 -26.07 -24.86 25.07
N ALA A 29 -26.40 -24.12 24.01
CA ALA A 29 -27.70 -23.44 23.91
C ALA A 29 -28.87 -24.44 23.85
N ARG A 30 -28.68 -25.58 23.17
CA ARG A 30 -29.70 -26.64 23.07
C ARG A 30 -29.92 -27.33 24.42
N GLU A 31 -28.86 -27.67 25.13
CA GLU A 31 -28.92 -28.27 26.48
C GLU A 31 -29.68 -27.35 27.45
N MET A 32 -29.39 -26.05 27.45
CA MET A 32 -30.11 -25.06 28.28
C MET A 32 -31.60 -24.92 27.91
N ILE A 33 -31.98 -25.15 26.65
CA ILE A 33 -33.37 -25.11 26.19
C ILE A 33 -34.07 -26.42 26.59
N GLU A 34 -33.43 -27.56 26.37
CA GLU A 34 -33.94 -28.89 26.71
C GLU A 34 -34.19 -29.04 28.22
N ASP A 35 -33.27 -28.58 29.08
CA ASP A 35 -33.45 -28.55 30.53
C ASP A 35 -34.73 -27.81 30.94
N ARG A 36 -35.06 -26.72 30.25
CA ARG A 36 -36.23 -25.88 30.57
C ARG A 36 -37.53 -26.50 30.05
N ILE A 37 -37.46 -27.21 28.93
CA ILE A 37 -38.58 -27.99 28.39
C ILE A 37 -38.87 -29.19 29.32
N GLU A 38 -37.85 -29.86 29.83
CA GLU A 38 -37.98 -30.99 30.77
C GLU A 38 -38.58 -30.56 32.12
N ASN A 39 -38.33 -29.31 32.53
CA ASN A 39 -38.97 -28.69 33.70
C ASN A 39 -40.45 -28.27 33.47
N GLY A 40 -41.04 -28.60 32.32
CA GLY A 40 -42.47 -28.43 32.05
C GLY A 40 -42.86 -27.09 31.43
N LEU A 41 -41.91 -26.30 30.92
CA LEU A 41 -42.20 -25.05 30.20
C LEU A 41 -42.42 -25.32 28.70
N SER A 42 -43.31 -24.54 28.08
CA SER A 42 -43.46 -24.56 26.62
C SER A 42 -42.22 -23.99 25.93
N GLU A 43 -41.89 -24.47 24.72
CA GLU A 43 -40.70 -24.04 23.96
C GLU A 43 -40.56 -22.51 23.86
N SER A 44 -41.70 -21.81 23.70
CA SER A 44 -41.73 -20.35 23.60
C SER A 44 -41.41 -19.64 24.92
N GLU A 45 -41.72 -20.26 26.06
CA GLU A 45 -41.44 -19.71 27.40
C GLU A 45 -40.01 -20.04 27.85
N ALA A 46 -39.49 -21.21 27.46
CA ALA A 46 -38.10 -21.60 27.70
C ALA A 46 -37.12 -20.61 27.04
N VAL A 47 -37.37 -20.23 25.79
CA VAL A 47 -36.59 -19.26 25.01
C VAL A 47 -36.76 -17.83 25.54
N ALA A 48 -37.93 -17.47 26.09
CA ALA A 48 -38.16 -16.13 26.64
C ALA A 48 -37.44 -15.89 27.97
N GLN A 49 -37.17 -16.94 28.75
CA GLN A 49 -36.41 -16.85 29.99
C GLN A 49 -34.89 -17.01 29.78
N LEU A 50 -34.44 -17.35 28.56
CA LEU A 50 -33.03 -17.43 28.23
C LEU A 50 -32.47 -16.02 28.02
N GLU A 51 -31.18 -15.87 28.28
CA GLU A 51 -30.45 -14.64 27.97
C GLU A 51 -30.51 -14.37 26.46
N THR A 52 -30.34 -13.11 26.05
CA THR A 52 -30.36 -12.80 24.61
C THR A 52 -29.25 -13.58 23.87
N PRO A 53 -29.47 -14.01 22.62
CA PRO A 53 -28.48 -14.80 21.88
C PRO A 53 -27.14 -14.05 21.72
N GLN A 54 -27.14 -12.71 21.77
CA GLN A 54 -25.91 -11.92 21.81
C GLN A 54 -25.19 -11.95 23.17
N GLN A 55 -25.92 -12.05 24.28
CA GLN A 55 -25.34 -12.17 25.62
C GLN A 55 -24.74 -13.57 25.82
N LEU A 56 -25.45 -14.63 25.41
CA LEU A 56 -24.92 -15.99 25.46
C LEU A 56 -23.65 -16.13 24.63
N ALA A 57 -23.62 -15.56 23.42
CA ALA A 57 -22.42 -15.53 22.58
C ALA A 57 -21.25 -14.79 23.26
N LYS A 58 -21.50 -13.67 23.95
CA LYS A 58 -20.46 -12.93 24.67
C LYS A 58 -19.97 -13.69 25.90
N ALA A 59 -20.87 -14.23 26.71
CA ALA A 59 -20.53 -15.02 27.89
C ALA A 59 -19.71 -16.26 27.51
N PHE A 60 -20.06 -16.94 26.42
CA PHE A 60 -19.30 -18.08 25.90
C PHE A 60 -17.89 -17.68 25.44
N LEU A 61 -17.73 -16.49 24.86
CA LEU A 61 -16.43 -15.96 24.43
C LEU A 61 -15.57 -15.43 25.60
N GLU A 62 -16.20 -14.89 26.63
CA GLU A 62 -15.55 -14.41 27.85
C GLU A 62 -15.08 -15.57 28.72
N ASP A 63 -15.92 -16.59 28.92
CA ASP A 63 -15.61 -17.79 29.71
C ASP A 63 -14.44 -18.59 29.11
N ARG A 64 -14.41 -18.74 27.78
CA ARG A 64 -13.31 -19.43 27.09
C ARG A 64 -12.08 -18.57 26.85
N GLY A 65 -12.09 -17.32 27.31
CA GLY A 65 -10.96 -16.40 27.30
C GLY A 65 -10.53 -16.04 25.89
N SER A 66 -10.99 -14.87 25.41
CA SER A 66 -10.44 -14.12 24.26
C SER A 66 -9.77 -15.05 23.26
N LEU A 67 -10.57 -15.69 22.39
CA LEU A 67 -10.06 -16.59 21.35
C LEU A 67 -8.80 -15.98 20.77
N LYS A 68 -7.66 -16.49 21.23
CA LYS A 68 -6.37 -16.16 20.65
C LYS A 68 -6.60 -16.60 19.23
N PHE A 69 -6.68 -15.64 18.31
CA PHE A 69 -6.66 -15.88 16.88
C PHE A 69 -5.41 -16.72 16.65
N LYS A 70 -5.55 -18.04 16.78
CA LYS A 70 -4.57 -19.01 16.38
C LYS A 70 -4.73 -18.92 14.88
N PHE A 71 -3.95 -18.03 14.29
CA PHE A 71 -3.68 -18.04 12.88
C PHE A 71 -3.08 -19.42 12.64
N SER A 72 -3.93 -20.39 12.30
CA SER A 72 -3.52 -21.71 11.93
C SER A 72 -2.93 -21.58 10.53
N LEU A 73 -1.73 -20.99 10.44
CA LEU A 73 -0.90 -21.28 9.30
C LEU A 73 -0.71 -22.80 9.29
N PRO A 74 -0.92 -23.47 8.15
CA PRO A 74 -0.69 -24.90 8.02
C PRO A 74 0.82 -25.17 8.02
N LEU A 75 1.48 -24.95 9.16
CA LEU A 75 2.89 -25.29 9.38
C LEU A 75 2.93 -26.71 9.93
N ASN A 76 2.68 -27.68 9.04
CA ASN A 76 2.75 -29.11 9.35
C ASN A 76 4.17 -29.60 9.72
N ASN A 77 5.19 -28.77 9.49
CA ASN A 77 6.59 -29.12 9.68
C ASN A 77 7.29 -28.14 10.63
N VAL A 78 7.76 -28.65 11.76
CA VAL A 78 8.55 -27.89 12.77
C VAL A 78 9.82 -27.28 12.15
N SER A 79 10.39 -27.96 11.16
CA SER A 79 11.50 -27.46 10.33
C SER A 79 11.13 -26.18 9.57
N THR A 80 9.93 -26.10 9.00
CA THR A 80 9.44 -24.89 8.31
C THR A 80 9.18 -23.76 9.29
N LEU A 81 8.74 -24.04 10.52
CA LEU A 81 8.56 -23.03 11.55
C LEU A 81 9.90 -22.46 12.03
N ILE A 82 10.92 -23.30 12.24
CA ILE A 82 12.27 -22.87 12.62
C ILE A 82 12.92 -22.08 11.48
N LEU A 83 12.80 -22.57 10.24
CA LEU A 83 13.28 -21.87 9.06
C LEU A 83 12.53 -20.57 8.81
N LEU A 84 11.25 -20.48 9.19
CA LEU A 84 10.46 -19.26 9.10
C LEU A 84 10.85 -18.27 10.20
N ILE A 85 11.11 -18.71 11.44
CA ILE A 85 11.56 -17.83 12.54
C ILE A 85 12.96 -17.28 12.26
N LEU A 86 13.87 -18.12 11.78
CA LEU A 86 15.23 -17.73 11.42
C LEU A 86 15.29 -17.00 10.07
N GLY A 87 14.36 -17.33 9.18
CA GLY A 87 14.19 -16.70 7.88
C GLY A 87 13.44 -15.38 7.95
N PHE A 88 12.56 -15.13 8.92
CA PHE A 88 11.80 -13.89 9.05
C PHE A 88 12.68 -12.64 9.09
N PRO A 89 13.79 -12.58 9.86
CA PRO A 89 14.74 -11.47 9.77
C PRO A 89 15.46 -11.42 8.41
N LEU A 90 15.66 -12.57 7.74
CA LEU A 90 16.32 -12.66 6.44
C LEU A 90 15.43 -12.18 5.28
N TRP A 91 14.16 -12.58 5.25
CA TRP A 91 13.16 -12.14 4.27
C TRP A 91 12.84 -10.66 4.43
N GLY A 92 12.75 -10.16 5.67
CA GLY A 92 12.55 -8.75 5.95
C GLY A 92 13.71 -7.88 5.47
N THR A 93 14.96 -8.29 5.75
CA THR A 93 16.14 -7.56 5.26
C THR A 93 16.33 -7.66 3.75
N LEU A 94 16.00 -8.81 3.15
CA LEU A 94 16.08 -8.99 1.69
C LEU A 94 15.04 -8.14 0.95
N LEU A 95 13.80 -8.08 1.47
CA LEU A 95 12.74 -7.23 0.91
C LEU A 95 13.10 -5.75 1.07
N LEU A 96 13.64 -5.35 2.22
CA LEU A 96 14.11 -3.99 2.46
C LEU A 96 15.28 -3.63 1.53
N ALA A 97 16.23 -4.54 1.32
CA ALA A 97 17.34 -4.34 0.40
C ALA A 97 16.84 -4.18 -1.05
N GLY A 98 15.89 -5.02 -1.48
CA GLY A 98 15.24 -4.88 -2.78
C GLY A 98 14.55 -3.53 -2.97
N LEU A 99 13.84 -3.06 -1.94
CA LEU A 99 13.20 -1.74 -1.96
C LEU A 99 14.23 -0.60 -2.06
N MET A 100 15.34 -0.70 -1.35
CA MET A 100 16.42 0.29 -1.40
C MET A 100 17.09 0.33 -2.78
N ILE A 101 17.32 -0.82 -3.42
CA ILE A 101 17.87 -0.88 -4.78
C ILE A 101 16.90 -0.25 -5.78
N LEU A 102 15.61 -0.55 -5.66
CA LEU A 102 14.57 0.05 -6.52
C LEU A 102 14.53 1.57 -6.35
N LEU A 103 14.58 2.06 -5.11
CA LEU A 103 14.61 3.49 -4.82
C LEU A 103 15.88 4.16 -5.39
N ALA A 104 17.04 3.52 -5.23
CA ALA A 104 18.30 4.02 -5.77
C ALA A 104 18.25 4.10 -7.31
N GLY A 105 17.74 3.06 -7.97
CA GLY A 105 17.55 3.05 -9.43
C GLY A 105 16.61 4.17 -9.90
N PHE A 106 15.53 4.42 -9.16
CA PHE A 106 14.59 5.50 -9.45
C PHE A 106 15.25 6.88 -9.30
N LEU A 107 16.09 7.06 -8.27
CA LEU A 107 16.81 8.31 -8.03
C LEU A 107 17.81 8.59 -9.17
N ILE A 108 18.57 7.58 -9.59
CA ILE A 108 19.51 7.69 -10.72
C ILE A 108 18.74 8.02 -12.03
N ALA A 109 17.62 7.33 -12.27
CA ALA A 109 16.77 7.61 -13.43
C ALA A 109 16.19 9.04 -13.39
N GLY A 110 15.88 9.56 -12.20
CA GLY A 110 15.40 10.92 -11.98
C GLY A 110 16.47 12.01 -12.16
N CYS A 111 17.77 11.67 -12.01
CA CYS A 111 18.85 12.62 -12.24
C CYS A 111 18.90 13.12 -13.69
N VAL A 112 18.57 12.26 -14.67
CA VAL A 112 18.63 12.61 -16.10
C VAL A 112 17.69 13.77 -16.45
N PRO A 113 16.36 13.70 -16.19
CA PRO A 113 15.47 14.83 -16.45
C PRO A 113 15.80 16.05 -15.59
N PHE A 114 16.29 15.85 -14.36
CA PHE A 114 16.70 16.95 -13.49
C PHE A 114 17.84 17.77 -14.10
N ILE A 115 18.90 17.12 -14.58
CA ILE A 115 20.04 17.79 -15.24
C ILE A 115 19.57 18.52 -16.50
N CYS A 116 18.71 17.90 -17.31
CA CYS A 116 18.16 18.56 -18.51
C CYS A 116 17.43 19.86 -18.16
N VAL A 117 16.58 19.86 -17.13
CA VAL A 117 15.86 21.07 -16.69
C VAL A 117 16.81 22.15 -16.19
N VAL A 118 17.79 21.80 -15.34
CA VAL A 118 18.78 22.74 -14.81
C VAL A 118 19.61 23.37 -15.94
N MET A 119 20.01 22.58 -16.92
CA MET A 119 20.73 23.06 -18.10
C MET A 119 19.89 24.03 -18.92
N THR A 120 18.61 23.72 -19.16
CA THR A 120 17.71 24.63 -19.90
C THR A 120 17.55 25.97 -19.20
N VAL A 121 17.35 25.97 -17.87
CA VAL A 121 17.23 27.22 -17.09
C VAL A 121 18.52 28.04 -17.14
N SER A 122 19.67 27.38 -16.98
CA SER A 122 20.98 28.03 -17.01
C SER A 122 21.27 28.67 -18.37
N LEU A 123 20.99 27.95 -19.46
CA LEU A 123 21.16 28.45 -20.82
C LEU A 123 20.19 29.60 -21.14
N LEU A 124 18.96 29.56 -20.60
CA LEU A 124 17.99 30.64 -20.74
C LEU A 124 18.51 31.92 -20.10
N PHE A 125 19.06 31.81 -18.89
CA PHE A 125 19.65 32.95 -18.20
C PHE A 125 20.83 33.54 -18.97
N VAL A 126 21.74 32.70 -19.46
CA VAL A 126 22.89 33.13 -20.27
C VAL A 126 22.44 33.81 -21.57
N ALA A 127 21.42 33.26 -22.24
CA ALA A 127 20.88 33.84 -23.47
C ALA A 127 20.27 35.23 -23.20
N LEU A 128 19.46 35.35 -22.13
CA LEU A 128 18.78 36.59 -21.78
C LEU A 128 19.77 37.71 -21.40
N VAL A 129 20.77 37.38 -20.58
CA VAL A 129 21.82 38.32 -20.18
C VAL A 129 22.69 38.70 -21.38
N SER A 130 23.08 37.75 -22.22
CA SER A 130 23.92 38.04 -23.39
C SER A 130 23.21 38.95 -24.41
N ILE A 131 21.91 38.74 -24.67
CA ILE A 131 21.14 39.55 -25.62
C ILE A 131 20.88 40.95 -25.06
N SER A 132 20.48 41.06 -23.79
CA SER A 132 20.17 42.36 -23.17
C SER A 132 21.41 43.23 -22.92
N ALA A 133 22.55 42.62 -22.59
CA ALA A 133 23.79 43.34 -22.33
C ALA A 133 24.61 43.66 -23.60
N SER A 134 24.37 42.96 -24.73
CA SER A 134 25.14 43.19 -25.97
C SER A 134 25.13 44.64 -26.46
N PRO A 135 23.98 45.35 -26.53
CA PRO A 135 23.97 46.75 -26.99
C PRO A 135 24.74 47.69 -26.06
N LEU A 136 24.72 47.42 -24.74
CA LEU A 136 25.44 48.21 -23.74
C LEU A 136 26.94 48.01 -23.88
N VAL A 137 27.40 46.76 -24.05
CA VAL A 137 28.82 46.42 -24.20
C VAL A 137 29.41 46.96 -25.51
N MET A 138 28.61 46.96 -26.59
CA MET A 138 28.99 47.60 -27.86
C MET A 138 29.22 49.11 -27.70
N ALA A 139 28.41 49.78 -26.87
CA ALA A 139 28.51 51.21 -26.63
C ALA A 139 29.61 51.59 -25.63
N SER A 140 29.92 50.73 -24.65
CA SER A 140 30.84 51.08 -23.55
C SER A 140 32.27 50.56 -23.70
N VAL A 141 32.48 49.42 -24.37
CA VAL A 141 33.81 48.76 -24.43
C VAL A 141 34.37 48.78 -25.84
N SER A 142 33.77 48.01 -26.76
CA SER A 142 34.16 47.96 -28.17
C SER A 142 33.14 47.16 -28.98
N LEU A 143 33.07 47.47 -30.27
CA LEU A 143 32.18 46.79 -31.22
C LEU A 143 32.49 45.29 -31.33
N GLY A 144 33.77 44.90 -31.30
CA GLY A 144 34.21 43.51 -31.39
C GLY A 144 33.78 42.65 -30.19
N VAL A 145 33.90 43.17 -28.97
CA VAL A 145 33.49 42.45 -27.76
C VAL A 145 31.96 42.27 -27.71
N GLY A 146 31.21 43.26 -28.15
CA GLY A 146 29.75 43.16 -28.23
C GLY A 146 29.25 42.14 -29.27
N ILE A 147 29.92 42.01 -30.43
CA ILE A 147 29.59 40.99 -31.43
C ILE A 147 29.87 39.58 -30.88
N LEU A 148 31.00 39.38 -30.20
CA LEU A 148 31.34 38.10 -29.57
C LEU A 148 30.32 37.71 -28.51
N GLN A 149 29.89 38.67 -27.68
CA GLN A 149 28.86 38.44 -26.66
C GLN A 149 27.49 38.09 -27.28
N CYS A 150 27.12 38.73 -28.39
CA CYS A 150 25.91 38.37 -29.13
C CYS A 150 26.01 36.95 -29.70
N GLY A 151 27.19 36.55 -30.22
CA GLY A 151 27.46 35.19 -30.68
C GLY A 151 27.32 34.13 -29.59
N ILE A 152 27.81 34.41 -28.37
CA ILE A 152 27.61 33.54 -27.19
C ILE A 152 26.12 33.40 -26.86
N GLY A 153 25.36 34.49 -26.98
CA GLY A 153 23.90 34.47 -26.81
C GLY A 153 23.20 33.55 -27.82
N VAL A 154 23.58 33.59 -29.10
CA VAL A 154 23.01 32.73 -30.16
C VAL A 154 23.35 31.25 -29.93
N ILE A 155 24.59 30.94 -29.54
CA ILE A 155 25.01 29.58 -29.22
C ILE A 155 24.24 29.05 -28.00
N ALA A 156 24.08 29.88 -26.96
CA ALA A 156 23.29 29.54 -25.78
C ALA A 156 21.81 29.29 -26.13
N PHE A 157 21.25 30.06 -27.06
CA PHE A 157 19.89 29.86 -27.56
C PHE A 157 19.73 28.54 -28.33
N GLY A 158 20.72 28.17 -29.14
CA GLY A 158 20.77 26.85 -29.81
C GLY A 158 20.86 25.69 -28.80
N GLY A 159 21.71 25.83 -27.77
CA GLY A 159 21.80 24.87 -26.69
C GLY A 159 20.51 24.74 -25.87
N LEU A 160 19.81 25.86 -25.65
CA LEU A 160 18.51 25.87 -24.99
C LEU A 160 17.50 25.05 -25.77
N LEU A 161 17.44 25.21 -27.09
CA LEU A 161 16.51 24.44 -27.92
C LEU A 161 16.78 22.94 -27.84
N LEU A 162 18.05 22.54 -27.92
CA LEU A 162 18.46 21.13 -27.82
C LEU A 162 18.15 20.52 -26.44
N THR A 163 18.44 21.25 -25.36
CA THR A 163 18.16 20.77 -24.00
C THR A 163 16.65 20.75 -23.71
N ALA A 164 15.89 21.69 -24.26
CA ALA A 164 14.42 21.70 -24.15
C ALA A 164 13.78 20.51 -24.90
N LEU A 165 14.30 20.15 -26.09
CA LEU A 165 13.89 18.94 -26.80
C LEU A 165 14.31 17.67 -26.05
N GLY A 166 15.51 17.66 -25.46
CA GLY A 166 15.94 16.56 -24.60
C GLY A 166 15.04 16.40 -23.36
N ALA A 167 14.66 17.51 -22.72
CA ALA A 167 13.74 17.53 -21.60
C ALA A 167 12.34 17.02 -22.00
N SER A 168 11.81 17.44 -23.16
CA SER A 168 10.48 17.04 -23.61
C SER A 168 10.35 15.54 -23.90
N VAL A 169 11.46 14.86 -24.21
CA VAL A 169 11.49 13.38 -24.39
C VAL A 169 11.77 12.65 -23.08
N THR A 170 12.70 13.14 -22.25
CA THR A 170 13.12 12.47 -21.01
C THR A 170 12.05 12.51 -19.91
N ILE A 171 11.32 13.62 -19.79
CA ILE A 171 10.23 13.77 -18.79
C ILE A 171 9.09 12.75 -18.98
N PRO A 172 8.48 12.58 -20.17
CA PRO A 172 7.41 11.61 -20.35
C PRO A 172 7.91 10.16 -20.27
N LEU A 173 9.15 9.89 -20.68
CA LEU A 173 9.78 8.58 -20.50
C LEU A 173 9.89 8.23 -19.01
N PHE A 174 10.43 9.15 -18.20
CA PHE A 174 10.51 8.96 -16.76
C PHE A 174 9.13 8.76 -16.14
N LYS A 175 8.15 9.62 -16.47
CA LYS A 175 6.77 9.48 -16.00
C LYS A 175 6.17 8.11 -16.33
N THR A 176 6.37 7.64 -17.56
CA THR A 176 5.87 6.33 -18.01
C THR A 176 6.52 5.20 -17.21
N LEU A 177 7.83 5.28 -16.98
CA LEU A 177 8.55 4.32 -16.15
C LEU A 177 8.01 4.31 -14.71
N VAL A 178 7.79 5.47 -14.09
CA VAL A 178 7.19 5.59 -12.75
C VAL A 178 5.81 4.92 -12.68
N ILE A 179 4.94 5.23 -13.64
CA ILE A 179 3.57 4.71 -13.69
C ILE A 179 3.59 3.20 -13.88
N ASN A 180 4.40 2.70 -14.81
CA ASN A 180 4.49 1.27 -15.09
C ASN A 180 5.00 0.49 -13.88
N THR A 181 6.04 0.97 -13.18
CA THR A 181 6.52 0.34 -11.94
C THR A 181 5.46 0.36 -10.85
N THR A 182 4.73 1.47 -10.70
CA THR A 182 3.65 1.59 -9.70
C THR A 182 2.50 0.63 -10.01
N GLN A 183 2.09 0.52 -11.27
CA GLN A 183 1.05 -0.42 -11.71
C GLN A 183 1.49 -1.86 -11.52
N PHE A 184 2.75 -2.18 -11.83
CA PHE A 184 3.32 -3.50 -11.60
C PHE A 184 3.32 -3.87 -10.11
N LEU A 185 3.83 -2.98 -9.24
CA LEU A 185 3.79 -3.18 -7.80
C LEU A 185 2.35 -3.37 -7.29
N ARG A 186 1.40 -2.53 -7.75
CA ARG A 186 -0.01 -2.68 -7.42
C ARG A 186 -0.56 -4.03 -7.87
N SER A 187 -0.21 -4.50 -9.07
CA SER A 187 -0.67 -5.80 -9.57
C SER A 187 -0.16 -6.98 -8.72
N LEU A 188 1.08 -6.91 -8.23
CA LEU A 188 1.64 -7.92 -7.32
C LEU A 188 0.88 -7.95 -5.99
N PHE A 189 0.66 -6.78 -5.37
CA PHE A 189 -0.07 -6.70 -4.11
C PHE A 189 -1.54 -7.17 -4.23
N PHE A 190 -2.25 -6.77 -5.29
CA PHE A 190 -3.66 -7.16 -5.45
C PHE A 190 -3.84 -8.63 -5.85
N GLN A 191 -2.87 -9.27 -6.51
CA GLN A 191 -2.91 -10.70 -6.79
C GLN A 191 -2.73 -11.54 -5.52
N GLU A 192 -1.87 -11.12 -4.61
CA GLU A 192 -1.67 -11.80 -3.31
C GLU A 192 -2.92 -11.67 -2.42
N VAL A 193 -3.56 -10.49 -2.35
CA VAL A 193 -4.77 -10.28 -1.53
C VAL A 193 -5.96 -11.13 -1.99
N LYS A 194 -6.04 -11.51 -3.28
CA LYS A 194 -7.14 -12.35 -3.79
C LYS A 194 -6.98 -13.84 -3.48
N LYS A 195 -5.79 -14.27 -3.04
CA LYS A 195 -5.49 -15.67 -2.69
C LYS A 195 -5.77 -16.01 -1.22
N TRP A 196 -6.03 -15.01 -0.38
CA TRP A 196 -6.38 -15.16 1.04
C TRP A 196 -7.87 -14.88 1.25
#